data_AF-A0A1Y0D8P5-F1
#
_entry.id   AF-A0A1Y0D8P5-F1
#
_cell.length_a   1.000
_cell.length_b   1.000
_cell.length_c   1.000
_cell.angle_alpha   90.00
_cell.angle_beta   90.00
_cell.angle_gamma   90.00
#
_symmetry.space_group_name_H-M   'P 1'
#
loop_
_entity.id
_entity.type
_entity.pdbx_description
1 polymer ?
#
loop_
_entity_poly.entity_id
_entity_poly.type
_entity_poly.pdbx_seq_one_letter_code
_entity_poly.pdbx_strand_id
1 'polypeptide(L)'
;MNPDTSLVGKKIRQIRESMGLSRPKFAELLQVPPTTLKNYELGYREVGGAFLVALAQHPELHKFTLWLLADSTIDSVGQVAPDQEG
;
A
#
# COMPACT_ATOMS: atom_id res chain seq x y z
N MET A 1 13.60 18.31 -3.33
CA MET A 1 12.41 17.76 -3.99
C MET A 1 11.46 17.31 -2.91
N ASN A 2 10.21 17.77 -2.92
CA ASN A 2 9.18 17.14 -2.10
C ASN A 2 8.81 15.82 -2.78
N PRO A 3 8.74 14.69 -2.04
CA PRO A 3 8.30 13.43 -2.63
C PRO A 3 6.88 13.61 -3.17
N ASP A 4 6.63 13.13 -4.39
CA ASP A 4 5.29 13.12 -4.96
C ASP A 4 4.44 12.09 -4.20
N THR A 5 3.65 12.59 -3.26
CA THR A 5 2.78 11.78 -2.40
C THR A 5 1.66 11.10 -3.17
N SER A 6 1.36 11.54 -4.41
CA SER A 6 0.38 10.89 -5.27
C SER A 6 0.80 9.48 -5.72
N LEU A 7 2.12 9.18 -5.71
CA LEU A 7 2.62 7.83 -5.97
C LEU A 7 2.24 6.83 -4.89
N VAL A 8 2.10 7.25 -3.63
CA VAL A 8 1.79 6.34 -2.51
C VAL A 8 0.44 5.66 -2.73
N GLY A 9 -0.57 6.40 -3.19
CA GLY A 9 -1.88 5.85 -3.54
C GLY A 9 -1.81 4.79 -4.65
N LYS A 10 -1.01 5.03 -5.69
CA LYS A 10 -0.79 4.07 -6.78
C LYS A 10 -0.08 2.82 -6.30
N LYS A 11 0.92 2.95 -5.43
CA LYS A 11 1.63 1.82 -4.83
C LYS A 11 0.73 0.97 -3.93
N ILE A 12 -0.14 1.60 -3.13
CA ILE A 12 -1.16 0.89 -2.34
C ILE A 12 -2.09 0.07 -3.25
N ARG A 13 -2.51 0.66 -4.37
CA ARG A 13 -3.31 -0.05 -5.37
C ARG A 13 -2.58 -1.27 -5.93
N GLN A 14 -1.30 -1.13 -6.29
CA GLN A 14 -0.48 -2.24 -6.80
C GLN A 14 -0.35 -3.37 -5.78
N ILE A 15 -0.11 -3.05 -4.50
CA ILE A 15 -0.07 -4.04 -3.41
C ILE A 15 -1.41 -4.79 -3.31
N ARG A 16 -2.52 -4.07 -3.33
CA ARG A 16 -3.85 -4.70 -3.27
C ARG A 16 -4.08 -5.63 -4.45
N GLU A 17 -3.74 -5.19 -5.66
CA GLU A 17 -3.95 -5.94 -6.90
C GLU A 17 -3.07 -7.18 -6.96
N SER A 18 -1.81 -7.13 -6.53
CA SER A 18 -0.92 -8.31 -6.45
C SER A 18 -1.39 -9.35 -5.42
N MET A 19 -2.27 -8.97 -4.49
CA MET A 19 -2.91 -9.90 -3.55
C MET A 19 -4.23 -10.47 -4.08
N GLY A 20 -4.68 -10.06 -5.27
CA GLY A 20 -5.97 -10.46 -5.82
C GLY A 20 -7.17 -9.94 -5.01
N LEU A 21 -6.98 -8.90 -4.20
CA LEU A 21 -8.01 -8.42 -3.28
C LEU A 21 -8.86 -7.30 -3.89
N SER A 22 -10.17 -7.39 -3.64
CA SER A 22 -11.08 -6.28 -3.90
C SER A 22 -10.85 -5.14 -2.89
N ARG A 23 -11.27 -3.92 -3.25
CA ARG A 23 -11.15 -2.76 -2.36
C ARG A 23 -11.81 -2.98 -0.99
N PRO A 24 -13.03 -3.52 -0.88
CA PRO A 24 -13.64 -3.79 0.42
C PRO A 24 -12.80 -4.73 1.29
N LYS A 25 -12.31 -5.85 0.73
CA LYS A 25 -11.49 -6.82 1.46
C LYS A 25 -10.17 -6.21 1.96
N PHE A 26 -9.50 -5.45 1.11
CA PHE A 26 -8.24 -4.79 1.49
C PHE A 26 -8.45 -3.67 2.51
N ALA A 27 -9.55 -2.93 2.40
CA ALA A 27 -9.92 -1.88 3.36
C ALA A 27 -10.23 -2.48 4.75
N GLU A 28 -10.88 -3.65 4.78
CA GLU A 28 -11.16 -4.41 5.99
C GLU A 28 -9.87 -4.87 6.69
N LEU A 29 -8.89 -5.40 5.95
CA LEU A 29 -7.56 -5.78 6.49
C LEU A 29 -6.86 -4.63 7.24
N LEU A 30 -7.05 -3.41 6.74
CA LEU A 30 -6.43 -2.19 7.29
C LEU A 30 -7.38 -1.38 8.18
N GLN A 31 -8.57 -1.91 8.47
CA GLN A 31 -9.60 -1.30 9.31
C GLN A 31 -9.95 0.14 8.88
N VAL A 32 -10.05 0.38 7.58
CA VAL A 32 -10.49 1.66 7.02
C VAL A 32 -11.76 1.53 6.20
N PRO A 33 -12.57 2.60 6.07
CA PRO A 33 -13.71 2.58 5.15
C PRO A 33 -13.26 2.32 3.69
N PRO A 34 -13.98 1.51 2.90
CA PRO A 34 -13.65 1.28 1.49
C PRO A 34 -13.59 2.56 0.64
N THR A 35 -14.40 3.56 0.99
CA THR A 35 -14.37 4.89 0.37
C THR A 35 -13.08 5.65 0.67
N THR A 36 -12.54 5.51 1.89
CA THR A 36 -11.25 6.08 2.27
C THR A 36 -10.12 5.46 1.46
N LEU A 37 -10.08 4.12 1.36
CA LEU A 37 -9.11 3.42 0.50
C LEU A 37 -9.22 3.87 -0.96
N LYS A 38 -10.43 3.94 -1.52
CA LYS A 38 -10.67 4.42 -2.88
C LYS A 38 -10.08 5.83 -3.09
N ASN A 39 -10.29 6.75 -2.15
CA ASN A 39 -9.79 8.12 -2.26
C ASN A 39 -8.26 8.19 -2.19
N TYR A 40 -7.63 7.32 -1.40
CA TYR A 40 -6.17 7.18 -1.39
C TYR A 40 -5.65 6.66 -2.73
N GLU A 41 -6.20 5.57 -3.24
CA GLU A 41 -5.74 4.96 -4.51
C GLU A 41 -5.92 5.89 -5.72
N LEU A 42 -6.94 6.75 -5.70
CA LEU A 42 -7.23 7.71 -6.78
C LEU A 42 -6.55 9.06 -6.59
N GLY A 43 -5.84 9.28 -5.48
CA GLY A 43 -5.20 10.56 -5.16
C GLY A 43 -6.16 11.69 -4.81
N TYR A 44 -7.44 11.39 -4.51
CA TYR A 44 -8.41 12.37 -4.02
C TYR A 44 -8.16 12.78 -2.57
N ARG A 45 -7.35 12.00 -1.84
CA ARG A 45 -6.96 12.28 -0.47
C ARG A 45 -5.54 11.76 -0.23
N GLU A 46 -4.76 12.53 0.53
CA GLU A 46 -3.45 12.07 1.01
C GLU A 46 -3.59 10.91 2.01
N VAL A 47 -2.64 9.98 1.94
CA VAL A 47 -2.61 8.81 2.81
C VAL A 47 -2.18 9.22 4.21
N GLY A 48 -3.02 8.92 5.21
CA GLY A 48 -2.72 9.23 6.61
C GLY A 48 -1.69 8.28 7.23
N GLY A 49 -0.89 8.78 8.18
CA GLY A 49 0.14 7.99 8.86
C GLY A 49 -0.36 6.73 9.56
N ALA A 50 -1.56 6.77 10.16
CA ALA A 50 -2.17 5.60 10.80
C ALA A 50 -2.41 4.43 9.82
N PHE A 51 -2.78 4.74 8.56
CA PHE A 51 -2.93 3.74 7.52
C PHE A 51 -1.58 3.11 7.15
N LEU A 52 -0.53 3.93 7.02
CA LEU A 52 0.82 3.44 6.72
C LEU A 52 1.37 2.55 7.84
N VAL A 53 1.11 2.90 9.11
CA VAL A 53 1.48 2.08 10.26
C VAL A 53 0.75 0.75 10.25
N ALA A 54 -0.58 0.75 10.00
CA ALA A 54 -1.36 -0.48 9.90
C ALA A 54 -0.83 -1.41 8.80
N LEU A 55 -0.52 -0.87 7.62
CA LEU A 55 0.08 -1.62 6.51
C LEU A 55 1.44 -2.19 6.89
N ALA A 56 2.31 -1.37 7.49
CA ALA A 56 3.65 -1.79 7.89
C ALA A 56 3.66 -2.84 8.99
N GLN A 57 2.62 -2.91 9.84
CA GLN A 57 2.53 -3.89 10.93
C GLN A 57 1.76 -5.15 10.54
N HIS A 58 0.99 -5.14 9.45
CA HIS A 58 0.19 -6.29 9.05
C HIS A 58 1.09 -7.42 8.53
N PRO A 59 0.97 -8.66 9.03
CA PRO A 59 1.88 -9.77 8.67
C PRO A 59 2.01 -10.03 7.17
N GLU A 60 0.90 -9.92 6.43
CA GLU A 60 0.89 -10.18 4.98
C GLU A 60 1.37 -8.98 4.13
N LEU A 61 1.39 -7.78 4.70
CA LEU A 61 1.68 -6.53 3.98
C LEU A 61 3.05 -5.96 4.34
N HIS A 62 3.60 -6.32 5.49
CA HIS A 62 4.88 -5.82 6.01
C HIS A 62 6.00 -5.91 4.96
N LYS A 63 6.01 -6.97 4.16
CA LYS A 63 6.96 -7.21 3.06
C LYS A 63 7.01 -6.10 2.00
N PHE A 64 5.98 -5.28 1.87
CA PHE A 64 5.93 -4.20 0.87
C PHE A 64 6.34 -2.83 1.43
N THR A 65 6.66 -2.73 2.72
CA THR A 65 6.83 -1.44 3.42
C THR A 65 7.97 -0.61 2.84
N LEU A 66 9.14 -1.23 2.63
CA LEU A 66 10.31 -0.53 2.11
C LEU A 66 10.06 -0.03 0.68
N TRP A 67 9.43 -0.87 -0.15
CA TRP A 67 9.09 -0.49 -1.51
C TRP A 67 8.05 0.64 -1.55
N LEU A 68 7.05 0.59 -0.67
CA LEU A 68 6.01 1.62 -0.56
C LEU A 68 6.61 2.99 -0.20
N LEU A 69 7.47 3.05 0.82
CA LEU A 69 7.93 4.29 1.43
C LEU A 69 9.24 4.83 0.85
N ALA A 70 10.13 3.95 0.39
CA ALA A 70 11.49 4.31 -0.03
C ALA A 70 11.82 3.87 -1.47
N ASP A 71 10.87 3.27 -2.19
CA ASP A 71 11.08 2.78 -3.57
C ASP A 71 12.26 1.80 -3.69
N SER A 72 12.49 1.02 -2.63
CA SER A 72 13.61 0.07 -2.53
C SER A 72 13.13 -1.30 -2.09
N THR A 73 13.86 -2.35 -2.47
CA THR A 73 13.65 -3.73 -2.02
C THR A 73 14.94 -4.27 -1.39
N ILE A 74 14.78 -5.23 -0.47
CA ILE A 74 15.86 -6.03 0.11
C ILE A 74 15.33 -7.46 0.29
N ASP A 75 15.44 -8.26 -0.76
CA ASP A 75 14.87 -9.61 -0.84
C ASP A 75 15.39 -10.52 0.29
N SER A 76 16.65 -10.35 0.70
CA SER A 76 17.29 -11.16 1.75
C SER A 76 16.61 -11.03 3.13
N VAL A 77 15.82 -9.99 3.36
CA VAL A 77 15.02 -9.79 4.58
C VAL A 77 13.51 -9.78 4.31
N GLY A 78 13.10 -10.23 3.13
CA GLY A 78 11.69 -10.33 2.75
C GLY A 78 11.01 -8.99 2.46
N GLN A 79 11.76 -7.91 2.21
CA GLN A 79 11.22 -6.63 1.76
C GLN A 79 11.21 -6.58 0.23
N VAL A 80 10.05 -6.74 -0.40
CA VAL A 80 9.89 -6.96 -1.84
C VAL A 80 8.91 -5.95 -2.44
N ALA A 81 8.93 -5.82 -3.77
CA ALA A 81 7.89 -5.12 -4.52
C ALA A 81 6.70 -6.09 -4.77
N PRO A 82 5.47 -5.58 -4.98
CA PRO A 82 4.36 -6.41 -5.44
C PRO A 82 4.63 -6.91 -6.86
N ASP A 83 4.50 -8.23 -7.05
CA ASP A 83 4.58 -8.85 -8.37
C ASP A 83 3.50 -8.23 -9.27
N GLN A 84 3.92 -7.63 -10.38
CA GLN A 84 2.98 -7.14 -11.39
C GLN A 84 2.46 -8.37 -12.15
N GLU A 85 1.43 -9.05 -11.64
CA GLU A 85 0.64 -9.95 -12.50
C GLU A 85 -0.10 -9.07 -13.52
N GLY A 86 0.40 -9.07 -14.75
CA GLY A 86 -0.25 -8.50 -15.93
C GLY A 86 -1.22 -9.48 -16.56
#